data_AF-W4MFM9-F1
#
_entry.id   AF-W4MFM9-F1
#
_cell.length_a   1.000
_cell.length_b   1.000
_cell.length_c   1.000
_cell.angle_alpha   90.00
_cell.angle_beta   90.00
_cell.angle_gamma   90.00
#
_symmetry.space_group_name_H-M   'P 1'
#
loop_
_entity.id
_entity.type
_entity.pdbx_description
1 polymer ?
#
loop_
_entity_poly.entity_id
_entity_poly.type
_entity_poly.pdbx_seq_one_letter_code
_entity_poly.pdbx_strand_id
1 'polypeptide(L)'
;MQPALVEMAKGFYQDEINDHLTYQELVGDTQETEFDADMRRIALMERRHADFWKAMLEAQQETLPFVRVNRIRLWILRLLRLIINPVLLVSLLELGETSAVKRYLYFFNHADLDERERTRLKQIILDELEHETYFKQTAQSLGVGNLRDAVLGMNDG
;
A
#
# COMPACT_ATOMS: atom_id res chain seq x y z
N MET A 1 10.76 -8.59 19.82
CA MET A 1 9.30 -8.60 19.54
C MET A 1 8.74 -10.00 19.77
N GLN A 2 7.43 -10.14 20.04
CA GLN A 2 6.78 -11.46 20.08
C GLN A 2 6.78 -12.10 18.68
N PRO A 3 6.86 -13.44 18.53
CA PRO A 3 6.94 -14.10 17.21
C PRO A 3 5.79 -13.71 16.26
N ALA A 4 4.57 -13.59 16.78
CA ALA A 4 3.42 -13.17 15.97
C ALA A 4 3.56 -11.74 15.41
N LEU A 5 4.17 -10.82 16.19
CA LEU A 5 4.42 -9.45 15.73
C LEU A 5 5.58 -9.40 14.72
N VAL A 6 6.58 -10.26 14.87
CA VAL A 6 7.65 -10.39 13.87
C VAL A 6 7.09 -10.81 12.52
N GLU A 7 6.26 -11.85 12.48
CA GLU A 7 5.64 -12.32 11.23
C GLU A 7 4.70 -11.26 10.64
N MET A 8 4.01 -10.50 11.48
CA MET A 8 3.21 -9.37 11.06
C MET A 8 4.08 -8.27 10.40
N ALA A 9 5.20 -7.88 11.02
CA ALA A 9 6.14 -6.91 10.47
C ALA A 9 6.79 -7.38 9.15
N LYS A 10 7.06 -8.69 9.01
CA LYS A 10 7.51 -9.28 7.74
C LYS A 10 6.44 -9.14 6.65
N GLY A 11 5.19 -9.42 6.99
CA GLY A 11 4.05 -9.23 6.08
C GLY A 11 3.91 -7.78 5.64
N PHE A 12 3.98 -6.84 6.59
CA PHE A 12 3.93 -5.41 6.28
C PHE A 12 5.06 -4.97 5.37
N TYR A 13 6.30 -5.38 5.67
CA TYR A 13 7.43 -5.11 4.79
C TYR A 13 7.18 -5.60 3.35
N GLN A 14 6.61 -6.81 3.19
CA GLN A 14 6.28 -7.37 1.87
C GLN A 14 5.15 -6.64 1.16
N ASP A 15 4.11 -6.21 1.87
CA ASP A 15 2.98 -5.48 1.30
C ASP A 15 3.51 -4.14 0.74
N GLU A 16 4.14 -3.35 1.60
CA GLU A 16 4.68 -2.00 1.32
C GLU A 16 5.68 -1.97 0.16
N ILE A 17 6.62 -2.93 0.13
CA ILE A 17 7.59 -3.00 -0.96
C ILE A 17 6.95 -3.49 -2.28
N ASN A 18 5.89 -4.30 -2.23
CA ASN A 18 5.14 -4.66 -3.42
C ASN A 18 4.35 -3.47 -3.96
N ASP A 19 3.79 -2.63 -3.08
CA ASP A 19 3.04 -1.45 -3.48
C ASP A 19 3.99 -0.39 -4.05
N HIS A 20 5.15 -0.16 -3.42
CA HIS A 20 6.24 0.62 -4.00
C HIS A 20 6.57 0.20 -5.44
N LEU A 21 6.80 -1.10 -5.66
CA LEU A 21 7.18 -1.63 -6.98
C LEU A 21 6.01 -1.56 -7.97
N THR A 22 4.77 -1.71 -7.49
CA THR A 22 3.56 -1.59 -8.30
C THR A 22 3.39 -0.16 -8.80
N TYR A 23 3.51 0.83 -7.92
CA TYR A 23 3.38 2.24 -8.29
C TYR A 23 4.54 2.71 -9.18
N GLN A 24 5.77 2.24 -8.95
CA GLN A 24 6.88 2.52 -9.87
C GLN A 24 6.63 2.00 -11.28
N GLU A 25 6.01 0.83 -11.42
CA GLU A 25 5.73 0.22 -12.72
C GLU A 25 4.64 0.95 -13.52
N LEU A 26 3.74 1.65 -12.81
CA LEU A 26 2.69 2.48 -13.40
C LEU A 26 3.20 3.81 -13.95
N VAL A 27 4.42 4.22 -13.60
CA VAL A 27 5.03 5.42 -14.13
C VAL A 27 5.44 5.20 -15.59
N GLY A 28 5.00 6.07 -16.50
CA GLY A 28 5.34 5.99 -17.92
C GLY A 28 6.82 6.29 -18.23
N ASP A 29 7.31 5.75 -19.35
CA ASP A 29 8.72 5.86 -19.76
C ASP A 29 9.06 7.15 -20.54
N THR A 30 8.07 7.80 -21.18
CA THR A 30 8.33 8.77 -22.27
C THR A 30 7.77 10.17 -22.08
N GLN A 31 6.71 10.36 -21.30
CA GLN A 31 6.14 11.69 -21.04
C GLN A 31 5.65 11.75 -19.59
N GLU A 32 6.15 12.73 -18.83
CA GLU A 32 5.77 12.94 -17.43
C GLU A 32 4.38 13.60 -17.38
N THR A 33 3.40 12.82 -16.95
CA THR A 33 2.04 13.29 -16.68
C THR A 33 1.85 13.62 -15.19
N GLU A 34 0.79 14.34 -14.85
CA GLU A 34 0.39 14.56 -13.45
C GLU A 34 0.21 13.23 -12.70
N PHE A 35 -0.39 12.23 -13.37
CA PHE A 35 -0.51 10.87 -12.85
C PHE A 35 0.86 10.24 -12.57
N ASP A 36 1.84 10.40 -13.46
CA ASP A 36 3.17 9.84 -13.24
C ASP A 36 3.86 10.49 -12.03
N ALA A 37 3.68 11.80 -11.84
CA ALA A 37 4.17 12.50 -10.66
C ALA A 37 3.52 11.98 -9.37
N ASP A 38 2.21 11.74 -9.40
CA ASP A 38 1.47 11.15 -8.27
C ASP A 38 1.94 9.73 -7.96
N MET A 39 2.11 8.87 -8.97
CA MET A 39 2.59 7.50 -8.79
C MET A 39 4.02 7.47 -8.23
N ARG A 40 4.89 8.39 -8.66
CA ARG A 40 6.23 8.54 -8.07
C ARG A 40 6.16 8.97 -6.61
N ARG A 41 5.27 9.91 -6.28
CA ARG A 41 5.08 10.41 -4.91
C ARG A 41 4.62 9.29 -3.98
N ILE A 42 3.62 8.52 -4.41
CA ILE A 42 3.07 7.38 -3.67
C ILE A 42 4.13 6.29 -3.54
N ALA A 43 4.77 5.88 -4.64
CA ALA A 43 5.85 4.89 -4.58
C ALA A 43 6.97 5.27 -3.59
N LEU A 44 7.35 6.55 -3.52
CA LEU A 44 8.34 7.01 -2.56
C LEU A 44 7.84 6.93 -1.12
N MET A 45 6.54 7.10 -0.88
CA MET A 45 5.92 6.93 0.42
C MET A 45 5.93 5.47 0.87
N GLU A 46 5.41 4.56 0.04
CA GLU A 46 5.45 3.11 0.27
C GLU A 46 6.88 2.63 0.58
N ARG A 47 7.87 3.20 -0.13
CA ARG A 47 9.27 2.89 0.14
C ARG A 47 9.70 3.28 1.56
N ARG A 48 9.29 4.45 2.05
CA ARG A 48 9.61 4.92 3.40
C ARG A 48 8.94 4.06 4.46
N HIS A 49 7.74 3.57 4.20
CA HIS A 49 7.01 2.67 5.06
C HIS A 49 7.67 1.28 5.09
N ALA A 50 8.02 0.71 3.93
CA ALA A 50 8.82 -0.51 3.83
C ALA A 50 10.16 -0.38 4.59
N ASP A 51 10.86 0.76 4.45
CA ASP A 51 12.12 1.01 5.14
C ASP A 51 11.95 1.11 6.67
N PHE A 52 10.78 1.54 7.17
CA PHE A 52 10.45 1.48 8.60
C PHE A 52 10.35 0.04 9.09
N TRP A 53 9.57 -0.82 8.40
CA TRP A 53 9.43 -2.23 8.77
C TRP A 53 10.76 -3.00 8.65
N LYS A 54 11.54 -2.69 7.61
CA LYS A 54 12.89 -3.21 7.45
C LYS A 54 13.76 -2.88 8.67
N ALA A 55 13.79 -1.61 9.10
CA ALA A 55 14.60 -1.19 10.24
C ALA A 55 14.17 -1.90 11.54
N MET A 56 12.86 -2.08 11.76
CA MET A 56 12.34 -2.84 12.90
C MET A 56 12.80 -4.31 12.89
N LEU A 57 12.75 -4.96 11.72
CA LEU A 57 13.20 -6.36 11.57
C LEU A 57 14.72 -6.49 11.78
N GLU A 58 15.51 -5.58 11.19
CA GLU A 58 16.97 -5.55 11.34
C GLU A 58 17.40 -5.30 12.79
N ALA A 59 16.69 -4.43 13.52
CA ALA A 59 16.95 -4.17 14.95
C ALA A 59 16.74 -5.43 15.82
N GLN A 60 15.90 -6.36 15.38
CA GLN A 60 15.67 -7.65 16.04
C GLN A 60 16.54 -8.79 15.46
N GLN A 61 17.48 -8.48 14.55
CA GLN A 61 18.30 -9.46 13.83
C GLN A 61 17.47 -10.49 13.03
N GLU A 62 16.27 -10.10 12.61
CA GLU A 62 15.40 -10.94 11.79
C GLU A 62 15.82 -10.90 10.32
N THR A 63 15.52 -11.99 9.60
CA THR A 63 15.74 -12.04 8.15
C THR A 63 14.60 -11.35 7.42
N LEU A 64 14.96 -10.53 6.43
CA LEU A 64 13.97 -9.92 5.55
C LEU A 64 13.38 -10.99 4.63
N PRO A 65 12.04 -11.05 4.51
CA PRO A 65 11.41 -12.02 3.65
C PRO A 65 11.69 -11.65 2.18
N PHE A 66 11.81 -12.67 1.33
CA PHE A 66 11.97 -12.45 -0.10
C PHE A 66 10.69 -11.85 -0.69
N VAL A 67 10.85 -10.80 -1.49
CA VAL A 67 9.75 -10.12 -2.18
C VAL A 67 9.72 -10.62 -3.61
N ARG A 68 8.66 -11.33 -3.98
CA ARG A 68 8.45 -11.77 -5.36
C ARG A 68 7.39 -10.93 -6.04
N VAL A 69 7.84 -10.00 -6.87
CA VAL A 69 6.95 -9.22 -7.72
C VAL A 69 6.31 -10.13 -8.78
N ASN A 70 4.99 -10.13 -8.83
CA ASN A 70 4.25 -10.84 -9.87
C ASN A 70 4.29 -10.05 -11.18
N ARG A 71 5.22 -10.41 -12.07
CA ARG A 71 5.39 -9.77 -13.38
C ARG A 71 4.13 -9.79 -14.26
N ILE A 72 3.28 -10.81 -14.12
CA ILE A 72 2.02 -10.91 -14.86
C ILE A 72 1.03 -9.84 -14.35
N ARG A 73 0.91 -9.70 -13.02
CA ARG A 73 0.09 -8.64 -12.40
C ARG A 73 0.54 -7.26 -12.88
N LEU A 74 1.85 -7.00 -12.84
CA LEU A 74 2.43 -5.73 -13.30
C LEU A 74 2.14 -5.45 -14.78
N TRP A 75 2.27 -6.46 -15.64
CA TRP A 75 1.94 -6.32 -17.05
C TRP A 75 0.47 -6.00 -17.29
N ILE A 76 -0.45 -6.67 -16.57
CA ILE A 76 -1.88 -6.37 -16.62
C ILE A 76 -2.14 -4.92 -16.18
N LEU A 77 -1.54 -4.48 -15.08
CA LEU A 77 -1.71 -3.11 -14.57
C LEU A 77 -1.22 -2.05 -15.56
N ARG A 78 -0.10 -2.31 -16.26
CA ARG A 78 0.38 -1.44 -17.34
C ARG A 78 -0.61 -1.34 -18.50
N LEU A 79 -1.29 -2.44 -18.85
CA LEU A 79 -2.35 -2.39 -19.87
C LEU A 79 -3.58 -1.64 -19.37
N LEU A 80 -3.99 -1.88 -18.12
CA LEU A 80 -5.14 -1.19 -17.53
C LEU A 80 -4.93 0.32 -17.43
N ARG A 81 -3.70 0.79 -17.15
CA ARG A 81 -3.35 2.22 -17.19
C ARG A 81 -3.68 2.91 -18.51
N LEU A 82 -3.64 2.19 -19.64
CA LEU A 82 -3.94 2.76 -20.96
C LEU A 82 -5.44 2.93 -21.23
N ILE A 83 -6.29 2.25 -20.47
CA ILE A 83 -7.73 2.10 -20.78
C ILE A 83 -8.60 2.64 -19.63
N ILE A 84 -8.15 2.48 -18.39
CA ILE A 84 -8.87 2.87 -17.18
C ILE A 84 -8.45 4.29 -16.77
N ASN A 85 -9.39 5.07 -16.25
CA ASN A 85 -9.09 6.34 -15.63
C ASN A 85 -8.05 6.15 -14.50
N PRO A 86 -6.95 6.91 -14.47
CA PRO A 86 -5.87 6.65 -13.53
C PRO A 86 -6.29 6.69 -12.05
N VAL A 87 -7.26 7.55 -11.69
CA VAL A 87 -7.84 7.60 -10.34
C VAL A 87 -8.50 6.28 -10.00
N LEU A 88 -9.33 5.72 -10.90
CA LEU A 88 -10.03 4.45 -10.66
C LEU A 88 -9.06 3.28 -10.54
N LEU A 89 -7.96 3.30 -11.30
CA LEU A 89 -6.92 2.29 -11.20
C LEU A 89 -6.26 2.30 -9.82
N VAL A 90 -5.93 3.49 -9.30
CA VAL A 90 -5.33 3.62 -7.96
C VAL A 90 -6.36 3.29 -6.88
N SER A 91 -7.59 3.78 -6.98
CA SER A 91 -8.66 3.41 -6.06
C SER A 91 -8.88 1.90 -5.95
N LEU A 92 -8.67 1.14 -7.03
CA LEU A 92 -8.74 -0.32 -7.03
C LEU A 92 -7.56 -0.95 -6.28
N LEU A 93 -6.36 -0.38 -6.40
CA LEU A 93 -5.16 -0.83 -5.70
C LEU A 93 -5.28 -0.59 -4.19
N GLU A 94 -5.83 0.56 -3.77
CA GLU A 94 -5.94 0.93 -2.36
C GLU A 94 -7.11 0.29 -1.58
N LEU A 95 -7.95 -0.55 -2.23
CA LEU A 95 -9.08 -1.21 -1.52
C LEU A 95 -8.62 -2.10 -0.35
N GLY A 96 -7.34 -2.48 -0.32
CA GLY A 96 -6.72 -3.28 0.75
C GLY A 96 -6.25 -2.50 1.97
N GLU A 97 -6.03 -1.18 1.86
CA GLU A 97 -5.38 -0.37 2.90
C GLU A 97 -6.19 -0.31 4.21
N THR A 98 -7.54 -0.34 4.17
CA THR A 98 -8.36 -0.41 5.39
C THR A 98 -8.02 -1.62 6.27
N SER A 99 -7.67 -2.74 5.62
CA SER A 99 -7.22 -3.94 6.33
C SER A 99 -5.81 -3.75 6.90
N ALA A 100 -4.93 -3.07 6.16
CA ALA A 100 -3.58 -2.71 6.61
C ALA A 100 -3.64 -1.79 7.86
N VAL A 101 -4.42 -0.71 7.83
CA VAL A 101 -4.59 0.22 8.97
C VAL A 101 -5.02 -0.51 10.24
N LYS A 102 -5.96 -1.44 10.17
CA LYS A 102 -6.38 -2.25 11.33
C LYS A 102 -5.23 -3.09 11.90
N ARG A 103 -4.43 -3.70 11.02
CA ARG A 103 -3.27 -4.48 11.44
C ARG A 103 -2.16 -3.57 12.01
N TYR A 104 -1.97 -2.37 11.47
CA TYR A 104 -1.01 -1.38 11.98
C TYR A 104 -1.41 -0.88 13.36
N LEU A 105 -2.69 -0.56 13.57
CA LEU A 105 -3.22 -0.19 14.88
C LEU A 105 -3.09 -1.33 15.88
N TYR A 106 -3.33 -2.58 15.46
CA TYR A 106 -3.08 -3.74 16.32
C TYR A 106 -1.60 -3.79 16.73
N PHE A 107 -0.68 -3.71 15.77
CA PHE A 107 0.75 -3.70 16.03
C PHE A 107 1.16 -2.55 16.96
N PHE A 108 0.69 -1.32 16.69
CA PHE A 108 0.97 -0.12 17.48
C PHE A 108 0.58 -0.25 18.96
N ASN A 109 -0.49 -0.99 19.25
CA ASN A 109 -1.00 -1.16 20.61
C ASN A 109 -0.34 -2.32 21.37
N HIS A 110 0.26 -3.29 20.66
CA HIS A 110 0.79 -4.52 21.27
C HIS A 110 2.31 -4.67 21.16
N ALA A 111 2.95 -3.94 20.25
CA ALA A 111 4.40 -3.90 20.16
C ALA A 111 4.99 -2.98 21.22
N ASP A 112 6.15 -3.39 21.75
CA ASP A 112 6.98 -2.56 22.61
C ASP A 112 7.79 -1.63 21.71
N LEU A 113 7.22 -0.44 21.45
CA LEU A 113 7.78 0.57 20.57
C LEU A 113 8.42 1.69 21.37
N ASP A 114 9.62 2.11 20.95
CA ASP A 114 10.21 3.34 21.45
C ASP A 114 9.44 4.59 20.96
N GLU A 115 9.75 5.77 21.50
CA GLU A 115 9.04 7.01 21.17
C GLU A 115 9.16 7.39 19.68
N ARG A 116 10.30 7.09 19.06
CA ARG A 116 10.58 7.37 17.66
C ARG A 116 9.80 6.41 16.76
N GLU A 117 9.81 5.12 17.06
CA GLU A 117 9.04 4.08 16.38
C GLU A 117 7.55 4.35 16.48
N ARG A 118 7.07 4.72 17.67
CA ARG A 118 5.67 5.07 17.90
C ARG A 118 5.25 6.28 17.07
N THR A 119 6.05 7.34 17.07
CA THR A 119 5.78 8.53 16.26
C THR A 119 5.75 8.21 14.77
N ARG A 120 6.69 7.40 14.31
CA ARG A 120 6.82 7.05 12.89
C ARG A 120 5.70 6.12 12.43
N LEU A 121 5.34 5.11 13.22
CA LEU A 121 4.21 4.24 12.92
C LEU A 121 2.88 5.01 12.93
N LYS A 122 2.73 6.01 13.81
CA LYS A 122 1.56 6.90 13.78
C LYS A 122 1.48 7.70 12.48
N GLN A 123 2.61 8.19 11.96
CA GLN A 123 2.65 8.87 10.67
C GLN A 123 2.25 7.94 9.53
N ILE A 124 2.80 6.72 9.51
CA ILE A 124 2.43 5.70 8.51
C ILE A 124 0.92 5.44 8.55
N ILE A 125 0.34 5.21 9.74
CA ILE A 125 -1.11 5.00 9.88
C ILE A 125 -1.93 6.19 9.36
N LEU A 126 -1.45 7.43 9.51
CA LEU A 126 -2.12 8.61 9.00
C LEU A 126 -2.01 8.70 7.47
N ASP A 127 -0.83 8.40 6.91
CA ASP A 127 -0.60 8.33 5.47
C ASP A 127 -1.59 7.34 4.81
N GLU A 128 -1.71 6.12 5.35
CA GLU A 128 -2.66 5.08 4.89
C GLU A 128 -4.13 5.53 4.96
N LEU A 129 -4.51 6.23 6.03
CA LEU A 129 -5.89 6.73 6.18
C LEU A 129 -6.20 7.86 5.18
N GLU A 130 -5.22 8.71 4.89
CA GLU A 130 -5.35 9.78 3.90
C GLU A 130 -5.48 9.20 2.48
N HIS A 131 -4.70 8.16 2.15
CA HIS A 131 -4.81 7.44 0.88
C HIS A 131 -6.20 6.86 0.66
N GLU A 132 -6.69 6.01 1.57
CA GLU A 132 -8.03 5.43 1.45
C GLU A 132 -9.10 6.53 1.30
N THR A 133 -9.04 7.56 2.15
CA THR A 133 -10.05 8.63 2.16
C THR A 133 -10.06 9.42 0.86
N TYR A 134 -8.87 9.82 0.39
CA TYR A 134 -8.72 10.56 -0.86
C TYR A 134 -9.27 9.75 -2.03
N PHE A 135 -8.77 8.52 -2.24
CA PHE A 135 -9.14 7.72 -3.40
C PHE A 135 -10.60 7.28 -3.37
N LYS A 136 -11.16 6.99 -2.20
CA LYS A 136 -12.58 6.67 -2.06
C LYS A 136 -13.46 7.86 -2.42
N GLN A 137 -13.13 9.06 -1.97
CA GLN A 137 -13.88 10.28 -2.30
C GLN A 137 -13.78 10.60 -3.80
N THR A 138 -12.60 10.46 -4.39
CA THR A 138 -12.42 10.71 -5.83
C THR A 138 -13.17 9.66 -6.66
N ALA A 139 -13.12 8.38 -6.30
CA ALA A 139 -13.90 7.34 -6.98
C ALA A 139 -15.43 7.57 -6.87
N GLN A 140 -15.90 8.03 -5.70
CA GLN A 140 -17.30 8.44 -5.51
C GLN A 140 -17.68 9.61 -6.43
N SER A 141 -16.81 10.62 -6.55
CA SER A 141 -17.06 11.78 -7.43
C SER A 141 -17.14 11.40 -8.91
N LEU A 142 -16.48 10.30 -9.31
CA LEU A 142 -16.55 9.72 -10.64
C LEU A 142 -17.78 8.80 -10.85
N GLY A 143 -18.69 8.74 -9.87
CA GLY A 143 -19.90 7.92 -9.93
C GLY A 143 -19.67 6.44 -9.58
N VAL A 144 -18.50 6.08 -9.04
CA VAL A 144 -18.09 4.69 -8.79
C VAL A 144 -18.06 4.36 -7.29
N GLY A 145 -18.98 4.96 -6.53
CA GLY A 145 -18.97 4.95 -5.07
C GLY A 145 -18.99 3.58 -4.38
N ASN A 146 -19.31 2.52 -5.13
CA ASN A 146 -19.34 1.13 -4.67
C ASN A 146 -18.39 0.23 -5.48
N LEU A 147 -17.22 0.71 -5.91
CA LEU A 147 -16.24 -0.11 -6.65
C LEU A 147 -15.91 -1.42 -5.93
N ARG A 148 -15.83 -1.40 -4.58
CA ARG A 148 -15.68 -2.60 -3.75
C ARG A 148 -16.81 -3.61 -3.97
N ASP A 149 -18.06 -3.16 -3.93
CA ASP A 149 -19.22 -4.05 -4.10
C ASP A 149 -19.45 -4.40 -5.59
N ALA A 150 -18.94 -3.62 -6.54
CA ALA A 150 -18.95 -3.94 -7.97
C ALA A 150 -17.88 -4.99 -8.35
N VAL A 151 -16.72 -4.96 -7.70
CA VAL A 151 -15.61 -5.92 -7.92
C VAL A 151 -15.77 -7.19 -7.06
N LEU A 152 -16.33 -7.08 -5.84
CA LEU A 152 -16.53 -8.21 -4.91
C LEU A 152 -17.97 -8.73 -4.89
N GLY A 153 -18.95 -8.04 -5.49
CA GLY A 153 -20.37 -8.44 -5.53
C GLY A 153 -20.71 -9.59 -6.49
N MET A 154 -19.72 -10.38 -6.91
CA MET A 154 -19.92 -11.62 -7.67
C MET A 154 -19.88 -12.88 -6.78
N ASN A 155 -20.07 -12.77 -5.45
CA ASN A 155 -20.01 -13.94 -4.57
C ASN A 155 -21.12 -14.03 -3.52
N ASP A 156 -22.37 -13.68 -3.85
CA ASP A 156 -23.53 -14.20 -3.10
C ASP A 156 -24.69 -14.49 -4.07
N GLY A 157 -24.73 -15.74 -4.51
CA GLY A 157 -25.90 -16.43 -5.04
C GLY A 157 -26.15 -17.68 -4.21
#